data_AF-A0A815YJD8-F1
#
_entry.id   AF-A0A815YJD8-F1
#
_cell.length_a   1.000
_cell.length_b   1.000
_cell.length_c   1.000
_cell.angle_alpha   90.00
_cell.angle_beta   90.00
_cell.angle_gamma   90.00
#
_symmetry.space_group_name_H-M   'P 1'
#
loop_
_entity.id
_entity.type
_entity.pdbx_description
1 polymer ?
#
loop_
_entity_poly.entity_id
_entity_poly.type
_entity_poly.pdbx_seq_one_letter_code
_entity_poly.pdbx_strand_id
1 'polypeptide(L)'
;MISNYPSSCRLSFNHLRSMTFKSKTERIKEAERVYIVKQILDSSPNLSHIETEWNGFRHCSQRYSNLQHVHLLLERLCRQAKEPFDIDRLNQLAPNLCCLEISGGYLIFNENLSQFIFKIIRRFDQLVYLTLIKNDLYRSKPGTKIFFKERLIEIDNGRLFHSKDIQITFPQLDRLYIWI
;
A
#
# COMPACT_ATOMS: atom_id res chain seq x y z
N MET A 1 15.23 30.69 12.54
CA MET A 1 16.04 30.80 11.31
C MET A 1 15.39 29.94 10.24
N ILE A 2 14.80 30.58 9.25
CA ILE A 2 14.10 29.92 8.13
C ILE A 2 15.20 29.39 7.19
N SER A 3 15.19 28.09 6.92
CA SER A 3 16.21 27.41 6.13
C SER A 3 16.10 27.81 4.66
N ASN A 4 17.09 28.54 4.18
CA ASN A 4 17.36 28.73 2.75
C ASN A 4 17.88 27.41 2.16
N TYR A 5 16.99 26.52 1.73
CA TYR A 5 17.37 25.48 0.76
C TYR A 5 17.45 26.12 -0.63
N PRO A 6 18.54 25.92 -1.39
CA PRO A 6 18.71 26.54 -2.69
C PRO A 6 17.66 25.98 -3.67
N SER A 7 16.79 26.85 -4.12
CA SER A 7 16.02 26.70 -5.35
C SER A 7 16.98 26.73 -6.54
N SER A 8 17.06 25.63 -7.31
CA SER A 8 17.31 25.61 -8.78
C SER A 8 17.85 24.30 -9.37
N CYS A 9 17.49 23.13 -8.82
CA CYS A 9 17.50 21.92 -9.63
C CYS A 9 16.13 21.25 -9.50
N ARG A 10 15.17 21.70 -10.33
CA ARG A 10 13.93 20.96 -10.53
C ARG A 10 14.30 19.70 -11.30
N LEU A 11 14.53 18.62 -10.57
CA LEU A 11 14.60 17.31 -11.16
C LEU A 11 13.30 17.11 -11.97
N SER A 12 13.45 16.77 -13.25
CA SER A 12 12.33 16.51 -14.14
C SER A 12 12.47 15.08 -14.64
N PHE A 13 11.42 14.30 -14.41
CA PHE A 13 11.39 12.88 -14.68
C PHE A 13 10.27 12.56 -15.67
N ASN A 14 10.22 13.31 -16.77
CA ASN A 14 9.12 13.28 -17.74
C ASN A 14 8.87 11.88 -18.35
N HIS A 15 9.86 11.00 -18.35
CA HIS A 15 9.75 9.65 -18.89
C HIS A 15 9.71 8.55 -17.81
N LEU A 16 9.78 8.93 -16.53
CA LEU A 16 9.74 7.97 -15.44
C LEU A 16 8.35 7.36 -15.33
N ARG A 17 8.26 6.04 -15.49
CA ARG A 17 7.01 5.27 -15.40
C ARG A 17 6.90 4.45 -14.12
N SER A 18 8.04 4.07 -13.55
CA SER A 18 8.13 3.25 -12.34
C SER A 18 9.22 3.79 -11.44
N MET A 19 8.97 3.82 -10.14
CA MET A 19 9.94 4.25 -9.15
C MET A 19 9.89 3.35 -7.92
N THR A 20 11.06 3.02 -7.39
CA THR A 20 11.20 2.43 -6.05
C THR A 20 12.01 3.37 -5.17
N PHE A 21 11.42 3.79 -4.04
CA PHE A 21 12.09 4.56 -3.01
C PHE A 21 12.02 3.86 -1.67
N LYS A 22 13.16 3.35 -1.20
CA LYS A 22 13.29 2.64 0.09
C LYS A 22 14.35 3.33 0.92
N SER A 23 14.01 3.84 2.09
CA SER A 23 14.99 4.45 3.00
C SER A 23 15.20 3.54 4.21
N LYS A 24 16.10 2.57 4.07
CA LYS A 24 16.46 1.68 5.18
C LYS A 24 17.41 2.32 6.21
N THR A 25 17.70 3.61 6.10
CA THR A 25 18.80 4.24 6.84
C THR A 25 18.34 5.44 7.66
N GLU A 26 18.80 5.50 8.91
CA GLU A 26 18.71 6.68 9.81
C GLU A 26 19.37 7.95 9.21
N ARG A 27 20.05 7.82 8.06
CA ARG A 27 20.78 8.89 7.38
C ARG A 27 19.89 9.91 6.71
N ILE A 28 18.66 9.55 6.32
CA ILE A 28 17.71 10.49 5.69
C ILE A 28 16.59 10.77 6.68
N LYS A 29 16.48 12.04 7.08
CA LYS A 29 15.42 12.47 8.01
C LYS A 29 14.07 12.32 7.35
N GLU A 30 13.02 12.09 8.14
CA GLU A 30 11.64 11.91 7.62
C GLU A 30 11.22 13.06 6.70
N ALA A 31 11.47 14.31 7.08
CA ALA A 31 11.16 15.48 6.27
C ALA A 31 11.86 15.47 4.90
N GLU A 32 13.11 14.97 4.83
CA GLU A 32 13.85 14.85 3.57
C GLU A 32 13.27 13.73 2.70
N ARG A 33 12.86 12.60 3.29
CA ARG A 33 12.18 11.53 2.55
C ARG A 33 10.88 12.02 1.93
N VAL A 34 10.05 12.71 2.71
CA VAL A 34 8.80 13.33 2.25
C VAL A 34 9.10 14.29 1.09
N TYR A 35 10.11 15.14 1.25
CA TYR A 35 10.51 16.08 0.20
C TYR A 35 10.91 15.35 -1.09
N ILE A 36 11.76 14.32 -1.01
CA ILE A 36 12.22 13.55 -2.17
C ILE A 36 11.05 12.86 -2.88
N VAL A 37 10.21 12.13 -2.14
CA VAL A 37 9.05 11.43 -2.70
C VAL A 37 8.12 12.42 -3.41
N LYS A 38 7.84 13.56 -2.76
CA LYS A 38 7.02 14.63 -3.35
C LYS A 38 7.64 15.18 -4.62
N GLN A 39 8.94 15.52 -4.62
CA GLN A 39 9.60 16.07 -5.81
C GLN A 39 9.52 15.11 -6.98
N ILE A 40 9.72 13.82 -6.76
CA ILE A 40 9.69 12.83 -7.84
C ILE A 40 8.27 12.70 -8.38
N LEU A 41 7.27 12.55 -7.51
CA LEU A 41 5.87 12.45 -7.93
C LEU A 41 5.41 13.71 -8.68
N ASP A 42 5.70 14.90 -8.15
CA ASP A 42 5.32 16.19 -8.75
C ASP A 42 6.01 16.44 -10.11
N SER A 43 7.14 15.79 -10.38
CA SER A 43 7.92 15.96 -11.62
C SER A 43 7.89 14.77 -12.57
N SER A 44 7.08 13.75 -12.27
CA SER A 44 6.94 12.52 -13.07
C SER A 44 5.50 12.35 -13.55
N PRO A 45 5.04 13.14 -14.54
CA PRO A 45 3.66 13.09 -15.01
C PRO A 45 3.28 11.71 -15.58
N ASN A 46 4.23 10.90 -16.03
CA ASN A 46 3.98 9.57 -16.59
C ASN A 46 4.19 8.43 -15.58
N LEU A 47 4.41 8.74 -14.29
CA LEU A 47 4.61 7.73 -13.28
C LEU A 47 3.29 6.98 -13.04
N SER A 48 3.31 5.68 -13.34
CA SER A 48 2.17 4.79 -13.13
C SER A 48 2.40 3.78 -12.02
N HIS A 49 3.66 3.55 -11.65
CA HIS A 49 4.04 2.63 -10.59
C HIS A 49 4.97 3.30 -9.57
N ILE A 50 4.64 3.17 -8.28
CA ILE A 50 5.52 3.58 -7.19
C ILE A 50 5.58 2.52 -6.08
N GLU A 51 6.79 2.23 -5.63
CA GLU A 51 7.05 1.53 -4.38
C GLU A 51 7.68 2.49 -3.36
N THR A 52 7.03 2.72 -2.22
CA THR A 52 7.53 3.69 -1.23
C THR A 52 6.98 3.47 0.18
N GLU A 53 7.59 4.11 1.18
CA GLU A 53 7.12 4.14 2.57
C GLU A 53 5.82 4.95 2.71
N TRP A 54 4.84 4.41 3.43
CA TRP A 54 3.56 5.10 3.65
C TRP A 54 3.74 6.46 4.33
N ASN A 55 4.66 6.57 5.30
CA ASN A 55 4.93 7.82 5.99
C ASN A 55 5.45 8.91 5.04
N GLY A 56 6.24 8.56 4.03
CA GLY A 56 6.67 9.51 3.00
C GLY A 56 5.50 9.91 2.10
N PHE A 57 4.74 8.92 1.64
CA PHE A 57 3.70 9.12 0.64
C PHE A 57 2.49 9.90 1.14
N ARG A 58 2.02 9.64 2.38
CA ARG A 58 0.81 10.25 2.95
C ARG A 58 0.84 11.78 3.00
N HIS A 59 2.04 12.37 3.07
CA HIS A 59 2.27 13.81 3.17
C HIS A 59 2.32 14.53 1.81
N CYS A 60 2.25 13.78 0.70
CA CYS A 60 2.06 14.38 -0.61
C CYS A 60 0.76 15.18 -0.67
N SER A 61 0.73 16.32 -1.34
CA SER A 61 -0.45 17.20 -1.37
C SER A 61 -1.28 17.07 -2.64
N GLN A 62 -0.70 16.53 -3.72
CA GLN A 62 -1.33 16.44 -5.02
C GLN A 62 -2.05 15.11 -5.23
N ARG A 63 -2.96 15.09 -6.21
CA ARG A 63 -3.61 13.89 -6.71
C ARG A 63 -2.81 13.37 -7.91
N TYR A 64 -2.33 12.14 -7.81
CA TYR A 64 -1.53 11.47 -8.83
C TYR A 64 -2.39 10.48 -9.60
N SER A 65 -3.24 11.00 -10.48
CA SER A 65 -4.22 10.19 -11.24
C SER A 65 -3.62 9.16 -12.19
N ASN A 66 -2.33 9.29 -12.52
CA ASN A 66 -1.64 8.35 -13.39
C ASN A 66 -1.10 7.14 -12.63
N LEU A 67 -1.02 7.19 -11.29
CA LEU A 67 -0.64 6.04 -10.48
C LEU A 67 -1.72 4.98 -10.53
N GLN A 68 -1.37 3.85 -11.15
CA GLN A 68 -2.20 2.65 -11.27
C GLN A 68 -1.68 1.52 -10.38
N HIS A 69 -0.39 1.54 -10.04
CA HIS A 69 0.23 0.56 -9.16
C HIS A 69 0.94 1.27 -8.01
N VAL A 70 0.53 0.96 -6.78
CA VAL A 70 1.18 1.45 -5.56
C VAL A 70 1.59 0.27 -4.69
N HIS A 71 2.87 0.22 -4.35
CA HIS A 71 3.42 -0.69 -3.37
C HIS A 71 3.81 0.09 -2.11
N LEU A 72 3.05 -0.08 -1.04
CA LEU A 72 3.29 0.55 0.24
C LEU A 72 4.17 -0.32 1.14
N LEU A 73 5.24 0.29 1.62
CA LEU A 73 6.11 -0.23 2.66
C LEU A 73 5.64 0.37 3.99
N LEU A 74 5.14 -0.50 4.86
CA LEU A 74 4.73 -0.13 6.20
C LEU A 74 5.92 -0.28 7.15
N GLU A 75 6.22 0.78 7.89
CA GLU A 75 7.12 0.70 9.04
C GLU A 75 6.57 -0.32 10.06
N ARG A 76 7.37 -0.71 11.06
CA ARG A 76 6.95 -1.66 12.11
C ARG A 76 5.82 -1.05 12.97
N LEU A 77 4.61 -1.03 12.44
CA LEU A 77 3.38 -0.58 13.09
C LEU A 77 3.05 -1.48 14.27
N CYS A 78 2.30 -0.97 15.25
CA CYS A 78 1.80 -1.75 16.37
C CYS A 78 1.07 -3.03 15.92
N ARG A 79 1.31 -4.16 16.62
CA ARG A 79 0.78 -5.50 16.32
C ARG A 79 -0.76 -5.60 16.22
N GLN A 80 -1.49 -4.55 16.60
CA GLN A 80 -2.94 -4.53 16.72
C GLN A 80 -3.61 -3.32 16.03
N ALA A 81 -2.89 -2.60 15.16
CA ALA A 81 -3.52 -1.50 14.42
C ALA A 81 -4.73 -2.03 13.63
N LYS A 82 -5.91 -1.43 13.84
CA LYS A 82 -7.13 -1.73 13.07
C LYS A 82 -6.96 -1.37 11.61
N GLU A 83 -6.27 -0.26 11.36
CA GLU A 83 -5.95 0.22 10.02
C GLU A 83 -4.44 0.48 9.93
N PRO A 84 -3.69 -0.34 9.18
CA PRO A 84 -2.25 -0.14 8.98
C PRO A 84 -1.90 1.18 8.29
N PHE A 85 -2.81 1.73 7.49
CA PHE A 85 -2.70 3.06 6.91
C PHE A 85 -4.08 3.65 6.63
N ASP A 86 -4.13 4.95 6.37
CA ASP A 86 -5.35 5.65 6.02
C ASP A 86 -5.70 5.41 4.54
N ILE A 87 -6.68 4.53 4.31
CA ILE A 87 -7.16 4.15 2.98
C ILE A 87 -7.78 5.34 2.25
N ASP A 88 -8.47 6.22 2.96
CA ASP A 88 -9.14 7.36 2.35
C ASP A 88 -8.10 8.36 1.85
N ARG A 89 -7.04 8.55 2.62
CA ARG A 89 -5.88 9.32 2.18
C ARG A 89 -5.20 8.70 0.97
N LEU A 90 -5.01 7.38 0.94
CA LEU A 90 -4.44 6.70 -0.23
C LEU A 90 -5.31 6.93 -1.48
N ASN A 91 -6.63 6.82 -1.35
CA ASN A 91 -7.55 7.03 -2.47
C ASN A 91 -7.56 8.48 -2.98
N GLN A 92 -7.39 9.46 -2.09
CA GLN A 92 -7.21 10.85 -2.51
C GLN A 92 -5.93 11.05 -3.33
N LEU A 93 -4.84 10.37 -2.95
CA LEU A 93 -3.54 10.49 -3.63
C LEU A 93 -3.50 9.71 -4.94
N ALA A 94 -4.01 8.47 -4.96
CA ALA A 94 -3.98 7.55 -6.10
C ALA A 94 -5.40 7.02 -6.38
N PRO A 95 -6.27 7.84 -7.00
CA PRO A 95 -7.68 7.52 -7.20
C PRO A 95 -7.95 6.43 -8.24
N ASN A 96 -7.02 6.20 -9.16
CA ASN A 96 -7.15 5.26 -10.29
C ASN A 96 -6.28 4.02 -10.03
N LEU A 97 -6.18 3.64 -8.76
CA LEU A 97 -5.34 2.53 -8.32
C LEU A 97 -5.96 1.21 -8.76
N CYS A 98 -5.23 0.46 -9.58
CA CYS A 98 -5.62 -0.87 -10.04
C CYS A 98 -4.88 -1.98 -9.28
N CYS A 99 -3.66 -1.71 -8.83
CA CYS A 99 -2.83 -2.67 -8.12
C CYS A 99 -2.31 -2.07 -6.82
N LEU A 100 -2.62 -2.72 -5.70
CA LEU A 100 -2.12 -2.34 -4.38
C LEU A 100 -1.30 -3.48 -3.78
N GLU A 101 -0.02 -3.24 -3.56
CA GLU A 101 0.83 -4.14 -2.79
C GLU A 101 1.11 -3.50 -1.43
N ILE A 102 0.99 -4.28 -0.35
CA ILE A 102 1.27 -3.83 1.00
C ILE A 102 2.26 -4.80 1.60
N SER A 103 3.39 -4.29 2.06
CA SER A 103 4.43 -5.10 2.66
C SER A 103 5.04 -4.43 3.89
N GLY A 104 5.65 -5.23 4.76
CA GLY A 104 6.14 -4.73 6.03
C GLY A 104 5.04 -4.65 7.09
N GLY A 105 5.30 -3.93 8.17
CA GLY A 105 4.44 -3.91 9.36
C GLY A 105 4.24 -5.28 10.02
N TYR A 106 3.45 -5.32 11.09
CA TYR A 106 2.97 -6.56 11.70
C TYR A 106 1.58 -6.92 11.14
N LEU A 107 1.53 -7.34 9.87
CA LEU A 107 0.32 -7.91 9.31
C LEU A 107 0.07 -9.29 9.94
N ILE A 108 -1.11 -9.50 10.51
CA ILE A 108 -1.52 -10.75 11.16
C ILE A 108 -2.87 -11.15 10.57
N PHE A 109 -3.04 -12.41 10.20
CA PHE A 109 -4.32 -12.96 9.76
C PHE A 109 -5.29 -13.02 10.95
N ASN A 110 -6.04 -11.94 11.13
CA ASN A 110 -7.05 -11.77 12.16
C ASN A 110 -8.22 -10.95 11.60
N GLU A 111 -9.26 -10.76 12.42
CA GLU A 111 -10.47 -10.04 12.02
C GLU A 111 -10.17 -8.59 11.58
N ASN A 112 -9.25 -7.89 12.25
CA ASN A 112 -8.86 -6.52 11.86
C ASN A 112 -8.32 -6.48 10.43
N LEU A 113 -7.45 -7.42 10.06
CA LEU A 113 -6.93 -7.49 8.70
C LEU A 113 -8.03 -7.83 7.69
N SER A 114 -8.96 -8.71 8.03
CA SER A 114 -10.11 -9.02 7.17
C SER A 114 -11.00 -7.78 6.94
N GLN A 115 -11.33 -7.03 7.99
CA GLN A 115 -12.09 -5.78 7.89
C GLN A 115 -11.32 -4.72 7.08
N PHE A 116 -10.00 -4.65 7.26
CA PHE A 116 -9.14 -3.75 6.52
C PHE A 116 -9.13 -4.05 5.02
N ILE A 117 -8.98 -5.33 4.64
CA ILE A 117 -9.08 -5.79 3.24
C ILE A 117 -10.43 -5.39 2.65
N PHE A 118 -11.52 -5.65 3.37
CA PHE A 118 -12.86 -5.29 2.91
C PHE A 118 -13.02 -3.79 2.69
N LYS A 119 -12.47 -2.96 3.59
CA LYS A 119 -12.45 -1.50 3.45
C LYS A 119 -11.65 -1.05 2.23
N ILE A 120 -10.52 -1.69 1.92
CA ILE A 120 -9.75 -1.42 0.70
C ILE A 120 -10.60 -1.70 -0.54
N ILE A 121 -11.14 -2.91 -0.65
CA ILE A 121 -11.90 -3.35 -1.84
C ILE A 121 -13.10 -2.43 -2.08
N ARG A 122 -13.81 -2.03 -1.02
CA ARG A 122 -14.95 -1.11 -1.13
C ARG A 122 -14.57 0.33 -1.44
N ARG A 123 -13.31 0.73 -1.23
CA ARG A 123 -12.86 2.10 -1.47
C ARG A 123 -12.31 2.29 -2.88
N PHE A 124 -11.72 1.26 -3.46
CA PHE A 124 -11.06 1.32 -4.77
C PHE A 124 -11.84 0.51 -5.80
N ASP A 125 -12.81 1.15 -6.45
CA ASP A 125 -13.70 0.50 -7.44
C ASP A 125 -12.96 -0.05 -8.68
N GLN A 126 -11.74 0.43 -8.93
CA GLN A 126 -10.90 0.01 -10.06
C GLN A 126 -9.83 -1.02 -9.67
N LEU A 127 -9.79 -1.43 -8.39
CA LEU A 127 -8.77 -2.35 -7.89
C LEU A 127 -8.98 -3.72 -8.52
N VAL A 128 -7.97 -4.20 -9.25
CA VAL A 128 -7.90 -5.53 -9.86
C VAL A 128 -7.07 -6.47 -8.99
N TYR A 129 -6.06 -5.93 -8.30
CA TYR A 129 -5.12 -6.74 -7.56
C TYR A 129 -4.76 -6.13 -6.20
N LEU A 130 -4.88 -6.96 -5.16
CA LEU A 130 -4.41 -6.66 -3.81
C LEU A 130 -3.45 -7.74 -3.33
N THR A 131 -2.23 -7.34 -3.01
CA THR A 131 -1.22 -8.21 -2.40
C THR A 131 -0.88 -7.77 -1.00
N LEU A 132 -0.90 -8.70 -0.05
CA LEU A 132 -0.41 -8.51 1.30
C LEU A 132 0.79 -9.42 1.53
N ILE A 133 1.95 -8.81 1.77
CA ILE A 133 3.22 -9.49 2.07
C ILE A 133 3.52 -9.30 3.56
N LYS A 134 3.35 -10.38 4.29
CA LYS A 134 3.54 -10.46 5.73
C LYS A 134 5.02 -10.46 6.07
N ASN A 135 5.35 -9.95 7.26
CA ASN A 135 6.65 -10.21 7.85
C ASN A 135 6.73 -11.70 8.26
N ASP A 136 7.83 -12.35 7.87
CA ASP A 136 8.16 -13.77 8.02
C ASP A 136 8.40 -14.19 9.48
N LEU A 137 8.70 -13.23 10.36
CA LEU A 137 8.89 -13.46 11.80
C LEU A 137 7.65 -14.01 12.52
N TYR A 138 6.46 -13.91 11.93
CA TYR A 138 5.21 -14.41 12.50
C TYR A 138 4.60 -15.51 11.64
N ARG A 139 5.21 -16.68 11.58
CA ARG A 139 4.64 -17.81 10.84
C ARG A 139 3.23 -18.12 11.35
N SER A 140 2.26 -18.11 10.44
CA SER A 140 0.90 -18.52 10.76
C SER A 140 0.88 -20.02 11.09
N LYS A 141 0.07 -20.41 12.07
CA LYS A 141 -0.15 -21.83 12.37
C LYS A 141 -0.81 -22.52 11.16
N PRO A 142 -0.63 -23.84 10.99
CA PRO A 142 -1.42 -24.62 10.06
C PRO A 142 -2.92 -24.36 10.28
N GLY A 143 -3.69 -24.20 9.20
CA GLY A 143 -5.13 -23.93 9.26
C GLY A 143 -5.54 -22.47 9.42
N THR A 144 -4.67 -21.56 9.89
CA THR A 144 -4.99 -20.13 10.04
C THR A 144 -5.45 -19.48 8.73
N LYS A 145 -4.87 -19.88 7.60
CA LYS A 145 -5.24 -19.35 6.27
C LYS A 145 -6.64 -19.75 5.83
N ILE A 146 -7.05 -20.99 6.13
CA ILE A 146 -8.38 -21.51 5.81
C ILE A 146 -9.41 -20.71 6.60
N PHE A 147 -9.22 -20.65 7.92
CA PHE A 147 -10.10 -19.88 8.79
C PHE A 147 -10.16 -18.40 8.42
N PHE A 148 -9.03 -17.79 8.07
CA PHE A 148 -8.99 -16.40 7.62
C PHE A 148 -9.76 -16.18 6.31
N LYS A 149 -9.66 -17.12 5.36
CA LYS A 149 -10.43 -17.08 4.11
C LYS A 149 -11.93 -17.22 4.36
N GLU A 150 -12.34 -18.15 5.22
CA GLU A 150 -13.74 -18.31 5.64
C GLU A 150 -14.27 -17.01 6.29
N ARG A 151 -13.48 -16.41 7.18
CA ARG A 151 -13.83 -15.13 7.83
C ARG A 151 -13.95 -13.96 6.85
N LEU A 152 -13.08 -13.88 5.84
CA LEU A 152 -13.20 -12.88 4.78
C LEU A 152 -14.53 -13.00 4.03
N ILE A 153 -14.94 -14.24 3.71
CA ILE A 153 -16.21 -14.54 3.06
C ILE A 153 -17.39 -14.17 3.97
N GLU A 154 -17.32 -14.51 5.25
CA GLU A 154 -18.37 -14.20 6.25
C GLU A 154 -18.59 -12.69 6.42
N ILE A 155 -17.53 -11.88 6.51
CA ILE A 155 -17.63 -10.42 6.72
C ILE A 155 -18.44 -9.71 5.63
N ASP A 156 -18.36 -10.24 4.42
CA ASP A 156 -19.05 -9.72 3.25
C ASP A 156 -20.44 -10.36 3.05
N ASN A 157 -20.86 -11.25 3.95
CA ASN A 157 -22.02 -12.14 3.77
C ASN A 157 -21.98 -12.87 2.41
N GLY A 158 -20.78 -13.15 1.90
CA GLY A 158 -20.58 -13.91 0.68
C GLY A 158 -21.04 -13.23 -0.61
N ARG A 159 -20.87 -11.91 -0.77
CA ARG A 159 -21.26 -11.17 -2.00
C ARG A 159 -20.09 -10.96 -2.96
N LEU A 160 -19.07 -10.24 -2.53
CA LEU A 160 -17.79 -10.06 -3.19
C LEU A 160 -17.00 -11.38 -3.24
N PHE A 161 -16.77 -12.05 -2.11
CA PHE A 161 -15.80 -13.17 -2.04
C PHE A 161 -16.34 -14.55 -2.45
N HIS A 162 -17.62 -14.65 -2.81
CA HIS A 162 -18.21 -15.84 -3.47
C HIS A 162 -18.43 -15.65 -4.98
N SER A 163 -18.19 -14.45 -5.52
CA SER A 163 -18.22 -14.30 -6.98
C SER A 163 -17.11 -15.15 -7.60
N LYS A 164 -17.33 -15.63 -8.83
CA LYS A 164 -16.27 -16.32 -9.59
C LYS A 164 -15.12 -15.37 -9.97
N ASP A 165 -15.32 -14.07 -9.76
CA ASP A 165 -14.44 -12.99 -10.18
C ASP A 165 -13.35 -12.73 -9.14
N ILE A 166 -13.65 -12.92 -7.84
CA ILE A 166 -12.65 -12.72 -6.78
C ILE A 166 -11.88 -14.00 -6.45
N GLN A 167 -10.56 -14.02 -6.69
CA GLN A 167 -9.69 -15.15 -6.36
C GLN A 167 -8.73 -14.85 -5.21
N ILE A 168 -8.90 -15.57 -4.09
CA ILE A 168 -8.00 -15.51 -2.93
C ILE A 168 -7.01 -16.68 -2.98
N THR A 169 -5.71 -16.37 -3.07
CA THR A 169 -4.63 -17.36 -3.09
C THR A 169 -3.54 -17.08 -2.05
N PHE A 170 -2.90 -18.15 -1.58
CA PHE A 170 -1.81 -18.09 -0.59
C PHE A 170 -0.60 -18.90 -1.09
N PRO A 171 0.13 -18.43 -2.12
CA PRO A 171 1.19 -19.20 -2.77
C PRO A 171 2.43 -19.36 -1.88
N GLN A 172 2.60 -18.51 -0.86
CA GLN A 172 3.66 -18.62 0.13
C GLN A 172 3.09 -18.43 1.55
N LEU A 173 3.84 -18.80 2.59
CA LEU A 173 3.37 -18.75 3.98
C LEU A 173 2.99 -17.32 4.43
N ASP A 174 3.67 -16.34 3.86
CA ASP A 174 3.64 -14.93 4.18
C ASP A 174 2.94 -14.08 3.12
N ARG A 175 2.33 -14.67 2.09
CA ARG A 175 1.67 -13.91 1.02
C ARG A 175 0.20 -14.25 0.88
N LEU A 176 -0.60 -13.21 0.70
CA LEU A 176 -2.00 -13.27 0.34
C LEU A 176 -2.20 -12.43 -0.91
N TYR A 177 -2.81 -13.05 -1.91
CA TYR A 177 -3.18 -12.42 -3.17
C TYR A 177 -4.70 -12.47 -3.33
N ILE A 178 -5.27 -11.32 -3.69
CA ILE A 178 -6.68 -11.17 -3.99
C ILE A 178 -6.77 -10.54 -5.37
N TRP A 179 -7.23 -11.32 -6.34
CA TRP A 179 -7.67 -10.83 -7.65
C TRP A 179 -9.15 -10.46 -7.53
N ILE A 180 -9.55 -9.32 -8.05
CA ILE A 180 -10.91 -8.76 -7.92
C ILE A 180 -11.53 -8.61 -9.30
#